data_AF-A0A7R9M8J9-F1
#
_entry.id   AF-A0A7R9M8J9-F1
#
_cell.length_a   1.000
_cell.length_b   1.000
_cell.length_c   1.000
_cell.angle_alpha   90.00
_cell.angle_beta   90.00
_cell.angle_gamma   90.00
#
_symmetry.space_group_name_H-M   'P 1'
#
loop_
_entity.id
_entity.type
_entity.pdbx_description
1 polymer ?
#
loop_
_entity_poly.entity_id
_entity_poly.type
_entity_poly.pdbx_seq_one_letter_code
_entity_poly.pdbx_strand_id
1 'polypeptide(L)' 'MSSRDTEVVQQFNAELSSLYEVRPPISKAKMSQITKASMKAIKMYKHIVQSVERFIIKVSEDTVFAVMS' A
#
# COMPACT_ATOMS: atom_id res chain seq x y z
N MET A 1 9.47 20.53 -0.53
CA MET A 1 9.35 19.08 -0.76
C MET A 1 10.45 18.70 -1.74
N SER A 2 11.35 17.78 -1.40
CA SER A 2 12.46 17.41 -2.29
C SER A 2 11.94 16.49 -3.40
N SER A 3 12.35 16.68 -4.66
CA SER A 3 11.80 15.95 -5.81
C SER A 3 11.90 14.42 -5.69
N ARG A 4 12.86 13.91 -4.92
CA ARG A 4 13.02 12.48 -4.65
C ARG A 4 11.96 11.88 -3.72
N ASP A 5 11.42 12.70 -2.80
CA ASP A 5 10.41 12.25 -1.84
C ASP A 5 9.05 12.01 -2.50
N THR A 6 8.75 12.79 -3.55
CA THR A 6 7.52 12.62 -4.34
C THR A 6 7.54 11.34 -5.16
N GLU A 7 8.71 10.96 -5.69
CA GLU A 7 8.89 9.78 -6.53
C GLU A 7 8.67 8.47 -5.74
N VAL A 8 9.21 8.37 -4.52
CA VAL A 8 8.97 7.20 -3.63
C VAL A 8 7.51 7.09 -3.19
N VAL A 9 6.82 8.21 -2.95
CA VAL A 9 5.39 8.20 -2.60
C VAL A 9 4.53 7.83 -3.79
N GLN A 10 4.86 8.30 -5.00
CA GLN A 10 4.18 7.91 -6.23
C GLN A 10 4.32 6.42 -6.52
N GLN A 11 5.52 5.86 -6.33
CA GLN A 11 5.75 4.43 -6.54
C GLN A 11 5.01 3.58 -5.51
N PHE A 12 4.96 4.01 -4.25
CA PHE A 12 4.13 3.37 -3.22
C PHE A 12 2.64 3.41 -3.56
N ASN A 13 2.15 4.56 -4.03
CA ASN A 13 0.75 4.73 -4.42
C ASN A 13 0.38 3.91 -5.65
N ALA A 14 1.31 3.70 -6.59
CA ALA A 14 1.11 2.81 -7.73
C ALA A 14 0.94 1.35 -7.29
N GLU A 15 1.79 0.88 -6.37
CA GLU A 15 1.70 -0.46 -5.80
C GLU A 15 0.39 -0.66 -5.01
N LEU A 16 0.01 0.32 -4.17
CA LEU A 16 -1.26 0.34 -3.45
C LEU A 16 -2.46 0.32 -4.39
N SER A 17 -2.42 1.11 -5.46
CA SER A 17 -3.51 1.16 -6.44
C SER A 17 -3.68 -0.17 -7.16
N SER A 18 -2.57 -0.88 -7.41
CA SER A 18 -2.60 -2.23 -8.00
C SER A 18 -3.30 -3.27 -7.12
N LEU A 19 -3.48 -3.00 -5.82
CA LEU A 19 -4.24 -3.89 -4.93
C LEU A 19 -5.75 -3.71 -5.08
N TYR A 20 -6.25 -2.57 -5.58
CA TYR A 20 -7.68 -2.37 -5.79
C TYR A 20 -8.23 -3.28 -6.89
N GLU A 21 -7.41 -3.63 -7.87
CA GLU A 21 -7.79 -4.50 -8.99
C GLU A 21 -7.66 -5.99 -8.63
N VAL A 22 -6.91 -6.31 -7.57
CA VAL A 22 -6.70 -7.67 -7.11
C VAL A 22 -7.83 -8.04 -6.15
N ARG A 23 -8.80 -8.81 -6.65
CA ARG A 23 -9.75 -9.46 -5.75
C ARG A 23 -9.00 -10.36 -4.76
N PRO A 24 -9.41 -10.42 -3.48
CA PRO A 24 -8.74 -11.24 -2.47
C PRO A 24 -8.75 -12.69 -2.96
N PRO A 25 -7.60 -13.39 -3.02
CA PRO A 25 -6.44 -13.32 -2.15
C PRO A 25 -5.26 -12.48 -2.68
N ILE A 26 -4.71 -11.62 -1.81
CA ILE A 26 -3.48 -10.87 -2.15
C ILE A 26 -2.28 -11.82 -2.03
N SER A 27 -1.54 -11.98 -3.11
CA SER A 27 -0.35 -12.83 -3.10
C SER A 27 0.71 -12.33 -2.11
N LYS A 28 1.38 -13.27 -1.42
CA LYS A 28 2.51 -12.98 -0.52
C LYS A 28 3.62 -12.15 -1.19
N ALA A 29 3.85 -12.37 -2.48
CA ALA A 29 4.81 -11.62 -3.27
C ALA A 29 4.44 -10.14 -3.35
N LYS A 30 3.16 -9.82 -3.60
CA LYS A 30 2.65 -8.46 -3.66
C LYS A 30 2.74 -7.76 -2.30
N MET A 31 2.37 -8.45 -1.21
CA MET A 31 2.56 -7.93 0.15
C MET A 31 4.03 -7.62 0.45
N SER A 32 4.96 -8.49 0.06
CA SER A 32 6.40 -8.26 0.25
C SER A 32 6.93 -7.07 -0.56
N GLN A 33 6.44 -6.84 -1.78
CA GLN A 33 6.81 -5.69 -2.60
C GLN A 33 6.39 -4.37 -1.94
N ILE A 34 5.17 -4.31 -1.42
CA ILE A 34 4.65 -3.13 -0.70
C ILE A 34 5.49 -2.87 0.54
N THR A 35 5.82 -3.89 1.34
CA THR A 35 6.69 -3.73 2.51
C THR A 35 8.05 -3.13 2.12
N LYS A 36 8.68 -3.63 1.04
CA LYS A 36 9.96 -3.10 0.55
C LYS A 36 9.84 -1.64 0.07
N ALA A 37 8.74 -1.28 -0.60
CA ALA A 37 8.48 0.10 -1.03
C ALA A 37 8.29 1.04 0.18
N SER A 38 7.54 0.61 1.20
CA SER A 38 7.35 1.35 2.45
C SER A 38 8.67 1.60 3.17
N MET A 39 9.57 0.61 3.22
CA MET A 39 10.88 0.76 3.86
C MET A 39 11.76 1.82 3.16
N LYS A 40 11.67 1.93 1.83
CA LYS A 40 12.38 2.97 1.07
C LYS A 40 11.81 4.37 1.32
N ALA A 41 10.51 4.46 1.61
CA ALA A 41 9.79 5.70 1.87
C ALA A 41 9.71 6.07 3.36
N ILE A 42 10.56 5.50 4.22
CA ILE A 42 10.50 5.65 5.70
C ILE A 42 10.48 7.11 6.18
N LYS A 43 11.16 8.02 5.46
CA LYS A 43 11.16 9.47 5.78
C LYS A 43 9.79 10.13 5.60
N MET A 44 8.95 9.56 4.74
CA MET A 44 7.62 10.05 4.38
C MET A 44 6.51 9.27 5.12
N TYR A 45 6.78 8.79 6.33
CA TYR A 45 5.87 7.94 7.10
C TYR A 45 4.45 8.51 7.19
N LYS A 46 4.29 9.84 7.33
CA LYS A 46 2.96 10.50 7.37
C LYS A 46 2.14 10.24 6.09
N HIS A 47 2.78 10.34 4.92
CA HIS A 47 2.12 10.11 3.64
C HIS A 47 1.83 8.63 3.40
N ILE A 48 2.76 7.77 3.80
CA ILE A 48 2.59 6.31 3.72
C ILE A 48 1.41 5.87 4.60
N VAL A 49 1.39 6.29 5.87
CA VAL A 49 0.32 5.96 6.82
C VAL A 49 -1.03 6.48 6.31
N GLN A 50 -1.12 7.74 5.87
CA GLN A 50 -2.36 8.28 5.32
C GLN A 50 -2.87 7.50 4.08
N SER A 51 -1.96 7.05 3.22
CA SER A 51 -2.32 6.29 2.02
C SER A 51 -2.81 4.87 2.39
N VAL A 52 -2.22 4.26 3.41
CA VAL A 52 -2.65 2.97 3.97
C VAL A 52 -3.99 3.08 4.70
N GLU A 53 -4.21 4.12 5.50
CA GLU A 53 -5.49 4.35 6.19
C GLU A 53 -6.63 4.48 5.18
N ARG A 54 -6.44 5.28 4.13
CA ARG A 54 -7.41 5.41 3.03
C ARG A 54 -7.65 4.09 2.32
N PHE A 55 -6.60 3.29 2.13
CA PHE A 55 -6.70 1.96 1.51
C PHE A 55 -7.55 1.01 2.36
N ILE A 56 -7.28 0.94 3.66
CA ILE A 56 -8.02 0.07 4.59
C ILE A 56 -9.51 0.49 4.66
N ILE A 57 -9.80 1.79 4.68
CA ILE A 57 -11.19 2.30 4.65
C ILE A 57 -11.91 1.92 3.34
N LYS A 58 -11.18 1.90 2.22
CA LYS A 58 -11.72 1.65 0.88
C LYS A 58 -11.88 0.15 0.59
N VAL A 59 -11.01 -0.68 1.16
CA VAL A 59 -11.15 -2.14 1.20
C VAL A 59 -12.26 -2.44 2.21
N SER A 60 -13.49 -2.46 1.71
CA SER A 60 -14.68 -2.77 2.49
C SER A 60 -14.55 -4.12 3.21
N GLU A 61 -15.10 -4.14 4.41
CA GLU A 61 -15.13 -5.19 5.46
C GLU A 61 -15.15 -6.65 4.95
N ASP A 62 -15.75 -6.92 3.80
CA ASP A 62 -15.77 -8.22 3.11
C ASP A 62 -14.39 -8.84 2.83
N THR A 63 -13.34 -8.03 2.64
CA THR A 63 -12.01 -8.53 2.24
C THR A 63 -11.12 -8.94 3.43
N VAL A 64 -11.28 -8.29 4.59
CA VAL A 64 -10.38 -8.51 5.74
C VAL A 64 -10.52 -9.94 6.29
N PHE A 65 -11.73 -10.51 6.21
CA PHE A 65 -12.00 -11.89 6.61
C PHE A 65 -11.31 -12.93 5.73
N ALA A 66 -11.15 -12.66 4.42
CA ALA A 66 -10.57 -13.60 3.46
C ALA A 66 -9.04 -13.72 3.56
N VAL A 67 -8.35 -12.76 4.17
CA VAL A 67 -6.88 -12.79 4.34
C VAL A 67 -6.45 -13.55 5.59
N MET A 68 -7.38 -13.83 6.51
CA MET A 68 -7.11 -14.51 7.79
C MET A 68 -7.51 -16.00 7.84
N SER A 69 -8.01 -16.58 6.74
CA SER A 69 -8.44 -17.99 6.67
C SER A 69 -7.43 -18.88 5.95
#